data_AF-A0A645FIM8-F1
#
_entry.id   AF-A0A645FIM8-F1
#
_cell.length_a   1.000
_cell.length_b   1.000
_cell.length_c   1.000
_cell.angle_alpha   90.00
_cell.angle_beta   90.00
_cell.angle_gamma   90.00
#
_symmetry.space_group_name_H-M   'P 1'
#
loop_
_entity.id
_entity.type
_entity.pdbx_description
1 polymer ?
#
loop_
_entity_poly.entity_id
_entity_poly.type
_entity_poly.pdbx_seq_one_letter_code
_entity_poly.pdbx_strand_id
1 'polypeptide(L)'
;MFEFLYKRPMGKNDIIKSTVEDESQYFFDRVYTLDNSFYFAFFEECINSTIADAYDYFAELKVGENVFRENVYRMTKEKGRRFIKLMAIHHTIRILRNKDCMLKLSDMRKALFYAFNLCEPEQKVFDLLYACEVMYSGNFPELFSSAVMKYLFEKEEANNQQMAFIENFCYNSYITMYNSFTKYMSLEQRLQGAV
;
A
#
# COMPACT_ATOMS: atom_id res chain seq x y z
N MET A 1 36.77 14.65 -7.11
CA MET A 1 36.25 15.81 -6.37
C MET A 1 35.47 16.74 -7.33
N PHE A 2 34.39 16.26 -7.96
CA PHE A 2 33.39 17.09 -8.70
C PHE A 2 32.05 16.36 -8.96
N GLU A 3 31.75 15.23 -8.29
CA GLU A 3 30.47 14.51 -8.48
C GLU A 3 29.24 15.30 -8.03
N PHE A 4 29.40 16.27 -7.14
CA PHE A 4 28.33 17.14 -6.67
C PHE A 4 27.81 18.11 -7.74
N LEU A 5 28.66 18.53 -8.71
CA LEU A 5 28.26 19.50 -9.75
C LEU A 5 27.40 18.90 -10.87
N TYR A 6 27.33 17.56 -10.96
CA TYR A 6 26.58 16.86 -12.01
C TYR A 6 25.28 16.19 -11.51
N LYS A 7 24.95 16.28 -10.22
CA LYS A 7 23.63 15.85 -9.74
C LYS A 7 22.59 16.86 -10.19
N ARG A 8 21.95 16.58 -11.33
CA ARG A 8 20.68 17.22 -11.69
C ARG A 8 19.77 17.19 -10.45
N PRO A 9 19.06 18.28 -10.12
CA PRO A 9 18.03 18.20 -9.09
C PRO A 9 17.05 17.11 -9.50
N MET A 10 16.95 16.05 -8.70
CA MET A 10 16.00 14.97 -8.95
C MET A 10 14.60 15.56 -8.80
N GLY A 11 13.81 15.48 -9.86
CA GLY A 11 12.40 15.81 -9.79
C GLY A 11 11.67 14.83 -8.86
N LYS A 12 10.49 15.21 -8.38
CA LYS A 12 9.66 14.32 -7.55
C LYS A 12 9.39 12.98 -8.24
N ASN A 13 9.15 13.01 -9.55
CA ASN A 13 8.95 11.81 -10.36
C ASN A 13 10.20 10.92 -10.38
N ASP A 14 11.41 11.49 -10.45
CA ASP A 14 12.66 10.70 -10.39
C ASP A 14 12.86 10.05 -9.01
N ILE A 15 12.44 10.74 -7.95
CA ILE A 15 12.48 10.21 -6.58
C ILE A 15 11.49 9.05 -6.45
N ILE A 16 10.25 9.21 -6.91
CA ILE A 16 9.24 8.14 -6.85
C ILE A 16 9.67 6.94 -7.70
N LYS A 17 10.19 7.17 -8.90
CA LYS A 17 10.75 6.11 -9.73
C LYS A 17 11.80 5.29 -8.97
N SER A 18 12.83 5.96 -8.45
CA SER A 18 13.97 5.28 -7.81
C SER A 18 13.69 4.70 -6.42
N THR A 19 12.64 5.16 -5.74
CA THR A 19 12.34 4.73 -4.35
C THR A 19 11.13 3.81 -4.24
N VAL A 20 10.12 3.94 -5.11
CA VAL A 20 8.89 3.15 -5.10
C VAL A 20 8.83 2.21 -6.29
N GLU A 21 8.89 2.73 -7.52
CA GLU A 21 8.71 1.93 -8.74
C GLU A 21 9.83 0.89 -8.92
N ASP A 22 11.10 1.31 -8.88
CA ASP A 22 12.22 0.38 -9.03
C ASP A 22 12.26 -0.67 -7.90
N GLU A 23 11.83 -0.29 -6.70
CA GLU A 23 11.78 -1.18 -5.54
C GLU A 23 10.56 -2.13 -5.58
N SER A 24 9.56 -1.84 -6.41
CA SER A 24 8.37 -2.66 -6.58
C SER A 24 8.67 -4.00 -7.27
N GLN A 25 9.72 -4.04 -8.10
CA GLN A 25 10.13 -5.25 -8.82
C GLN A 25 10.39 -6.42 -7.88
N TYR A 26 11.01 -6.15 -6.72
CA TYR A 26 11.23 -7.16 -5.68
C TYR A 26 9.94 -7.84 -5.23
N PHE A 27 8.83 -7.11 -5.16
CA PHE A 27 7.54 -7.66 -4.77
C PHE A 27 6.84 -8.35 -5.92
N PHE A 28 6.93 -7.82 -7.14
CA PHE A 28 6.42 -8.49 -8.34
C PHE A 28 7.01 -9.88 -8.51
N ASP A 29 8.34 -10.02 -8.39
CA ASP A 29 9.03 -11.30 -8.50
C ASP A 29 8.47 -12.35 -7.53
N ARG A 30 8.03 -11.93 -6.34
CA ARG A 30 7.46 -12.82 -5.32
C ARG A 30 5.98 -13.09 -5.59
N VAL A 31 5.22 -12.07 -6.00
CA VAL A 31 3.80 -12.20 -6.39
C VAL A 31 3.65 -13.18 -7.55
N TYR A 32 4.55 -13.15 -8.53
CA TYR A 32 4.56 -14.10 -9.66
C TYR A 32 4.85 -15.55 -9.28
N THR A 33 5.28 -15.82 -8.04
CA THR A 33 5.47 -17.19 -7.52
C THR A 33 4.26 -17.71 -6.73
N LEU A 34 3.17 -16.93 -6.63
CA LEU A 34 1.94 -17.38 -5.97
C LEU A 34 1.16 -18.32 -6.89
N ASP A 35 0.90 -19.54 -6.42
CA ASP A 35 0.15 -20.56 -7.19
C ASP A 35 -1.33 -20.17 -7.41
N ASN A 36 -1.90 -19.43 -6.46
CA ASN A 36 -3.30 -19.03 -6.53
C ASN A 36 -3.46 -17.79 -7.43
N SER A 37 -4.19 -17.97 -8.54
CA SER A 37 -4.42 -16.94 -9.55
C SER A 37 -5.10 -15.68 -9.02
N PHE A 38 -5.97 -15.81 -8.01
CA PHE A 38 -6.63 -14.67 -7.38
C PHE A 38 -5.64 -13.87 -6.53
N TYR A 39 -4.86 -14.51 -5.66
CA TYR A 39 -3.86 -13.81 -4.83
C TYR A 39 -2.80 -13.14 -5.69
N PHE A 40 -2.35 -13.85 -6.73
CA PHE A 40 -1.48 -13.33 -7.76
C PHE A 40 -2.03 -12.02 -8.35
N ALA A 41 -3.21 -12.07 -8.96
CA ALA A 41 -3.80 -10.90 -9.64
C ALA A 41 -4.11 -9.76 -8.67
N PHE A 42 -4.57 -10.08 -7.45
CA PHE A 42 -4.89 -9.08 -6.43
C PHE A 42 -3.64 -8.30 -5.99
N PHE A 43 -2.56 -9.00 -5.69
CA PHE A 43 -1.34 -8.35 -5.23
C PHE A 43 -0.56 -7.66 -6.36
N GLU A 44 -0.64 -8.18 -7.58
CA GLU A 44 -0.13 -7.47 -8.76
C GLU A 44 -0.83 -6.11 -8.92
N GLU A 45 -2.16 -6.10 -8.89
CA GLU A 45 -2.93 -4.86 -9.03
C GLU A 45 -2.73 -3.91 -7.83
N CYS A 46 -2.54 -4.45 -6.63
CA CYS A 46 -2.17 -3.67 -5.45
C CYS A 46 -0.84 -2.94 -5.64
N ILE A 47 0.19 -3.60 -6.17
CA ILE A 47 1.49 -2.97 -6.46
C ILE A 47 1.34 -1.91 -7.54
N ASN A 48 0.70 -2.24 -8.67
CA ASN A 48 0.48 -1.31 -9.79
C ASN A 48 -0.26 -0.04 -9.33
N SER A 49 -1.35 -0.21 -8.58
CA SER A 49 -2.13 0.90 -8.02
C SER A 49 -1.31 1.73 -7.04
N THR A 50 -0.49 1.09 -6.20
CA THR A 50 0.36 1.81 -5.23
C THR A 50 1.45 2.64 -5.91
N ILE A 51 1.99 2.18 -7.04
CA ILE A 51 2.95 2.96 -7.84
C ILE A 51 2.25 4.19 -8.45
N ALA A 52 1.06 4.01 -9.03
CA ALA A 52 0.28 5.11 -9.57
C ALA A 52 -0.07 6.14 -8.47
N ASP A 53 -0.54 5.66 -7.31
CA ASP A 53 -0.80 6.48 -6.13
C ASP A 53 0.45 7.27 -5.69
N ALA A 54 1.64 6.67 -5.78
CA ALA A 54 2.87 7.36 -5.43
C ALA A 54 3.13 8.56 -6.35
N TYR A 55 2.98 8.40 -7.66
CA TYR A 55 3.13 9.51 -8.61
C TYR A 55 2.08 10.60 -8.37
N ASP A 56 0.82 10.21 -8.20
CA ASP A 56 -0.28 11.15 -8.01
C ASP A 56 -0.13 11.94 -6.70
N TYR A 57 0.05 11.26 -5.57
CA TYR A 57 0.02 11.90 -4.26
C TYR A 57 1.36 12.52 -3.85
N PHE A 58 2.51 11.94 -4.22
CA PHE A 58 3.79 12.55 -3.85
C PHE A 58 4.25 13.63 -4.84
N ALA A 59 3.96 13.50 -6.12
CA ALA A 59 4.48 14.40 -7.15
C ALA A 59 3.46 15.41 -7.69
N GLU A 60 2.26 14.95 -8.06
CA GLU A 60 1.32 15.76 -8.85
C GLU A 60 0.33 16.56 -8.00
N LEU A 61 -0.33 15.94 -7.01
CA LEU A 61 -1.40 16.55 -6.24
C LEU A 61 -0.90 17.71 -5.34
N LYS A 62 -1.35 18.93 -5.63
CA LYS A 62 -0.96 20.18 -4.93
C LYS A 62 -2.05 20.64 -3.96
N VAL A 63 -2.09 20.03 -2.78
CA VAL A 63 -3.00 20.40 -1.67
C VAL A 63 -2.16 20.66 -0.42
N GLY A 64 -2.58 21.62 0.42
CA GLY A 64 -1.79 22.12 1.55
C GLY A 64 -1.44 21.06 2.61
N GLU A 65 -2.34 20.11 2.81
CA GLU A 65 -2.26 19.06 3.84
C GLU A 65 -1.77 17.72 3.27
N ASN A 66 -1.27 17.72 2.03
CA ASN A 66 -0.74 16.53 1.38
C ASN A 66 0.63 16.16 1.97
N VAL A 67 0.57 15.36 3.04
CA VAL A 67 1.75 14.88 3.77
C VAL A 67 2.72 14.06 2.91
N PHE A 68 2.23 13.37 1.87
CA PHE A 68 3.08 12.63 0.94
C PHE A 68 3.95 13.59 0.12
N ARG A 69 3.32 14.62 -0.46
CA ARG A 69 4.01 15.68 -1.23
C ARG A 69 5.03 16.42 -0.39
N GLU A 70 4.73 16.71 0.88
CA GLU A 70 5.64 17.37 1.82
C GLU A 70 6.90 16.54 2.08
N ASN A 71 6.78 15.21 2.09
CA ASN A 71 7.86 14.30 2.49
C ASN A 71 8.55 13.60 1.32
N VAL A 72 8.18 13.90 0.06
CA VAL A 72 8.76 13.25 -1.13
C VAL A 72 10.29 13.31 -1.17
N TYR A 73 10.90 14.45 -0.81
CA TYR A 73 12.36 14.59 -0.81
C TYR A 73 13.07 13.81 0.31
N ARG A 74 12.31 13.25 1.27
CA ARG A 74 12.81 12.38 2.35
C ARG A 74 12.61 10.91 2.04
N MET A 75 12.06 10.57 0.86
CA MET A 75 11.88 9.19 0.44
C MET A 75 13.23 8.52 0.21
N THR A 76 13.36 7.33 0.78
CA THR A 76 14.46 6.40 0.55
C THR A 76 13.88 5.13 -0.06
N LYS A 77 14.74 4.27 -0.63
CA LYS A 77 14.34 2.92 -1.07
C LYS A 77 13.61 2.15 0.01
N GLU A 78 14.08 2.25 1.25
CA GLU A 78 13.41 1.64 2.41
C GLU A 78 12.01 2.21 2.62
N LYS A 79 11.84 3.54 2.60
CA LYS A 79 10.52 4.16 2.76
C LYS A 79 9.57 3.80 1.63
N GLY A 80 10.03 3.69 0.39
CA GLY A 80 9.18 3.22 -0.70
C GLY A 80 8.76 1.75 -0.54
N ARG A 81 9.66 0.86 -0.10
CA ARG A 81 9.27 -0.51 0.29
C ARG A 81 8.23 -0.52 1.41
N ARG A 82 8.40 0.31 2.45
CA ARG A 82 7.44 0.44 3.55
C ARG A 82 6.07 0.93 3.06
N PHE A 83 6.05 1.88 2.14
CA PHE A 83 4.81 2.38 1.53
C PHE A 83 4.07 1.26 0.80
N ILE A 84 4.75 0.50 -0.06
CA ILE A 84 4.17 -0.65 -0.77
C ILE A 84 3.59 -1.68 0.20
N LYS A 85 4.34 -2.05 1.24
CA LYS A 85 3.87 -2.98 2.28
C LYS A 85 2.64 -2.47 3.03
N LEU A 86 2.62 -1.18 3.40
CA LEU A 86 1.48 -0.57 4.09
C LEU A 86 0.22 -0.62 3.21
N MET A 87 0.32 -0.27 1.93
CA MET A 87 -0.83 -0.32 1.03
C MET A 87 -1.32 -1.75 0.81
N ALA A 88 -0.41 -2.73 0.70
CA ALA A 88 -0.76 -4.14 0.64
C ALA A 88 -1.50 -4.62 1.89
N ILE A 89 -1.04 -4.23 3.09
CA ILE A 89 -1.74 -4.51 4.35
C ILE A 89 -3.14 -3.90 4.33
N HIS A 90 -3.25 -2.61 4.01
CA HIS A 90 -4.53 -1.89 3.98
C HIS A 90 -5.52 -2.56 3.04
N HIS A 91 -5.14 -2.73 1.77
CA HIS A 91 -6.00 -3.30 0.75
C HIS A 91 -6.39 -4.74 1.08
N THR A 92 -5.48 -5.54 1.65
CA THR A 92 -5.78 -6.91 2.10
C THR A 92 -6.84 -6.93 3.19
N ILE A 93 -6.73 -6.06 4.19
CA ILE A 93 -7.74 -5.95 5.25
C ILE A 93 -9.08 -5.55 4.65
N ARG A 94 -9.10 -4.56 3.74
CA ARG A 94 -10.33 -4.10 3.10
C ARG A 94 -11.02 -5.18 2.27
N ILE A 95 -10.28 -5.96 1.47
CA ILE A 95 -10.90 -7.04 0.67
C ILE A 95 -11.37 -8.21 1.55
N LEU A 96 -10.65 -8.54 2.63
CA LEU A 96 -11.09 -9.56 3.60
C LEU A 96 -12.39 -9.18 4.33
N ARG A 97 -12.71 -7.90 4.40
CA ARG A 97 -13.98 -7.39 4.97
C ARG A 97 -15.05 -7.15 3.93
N ASN A 98 -14.72 -7.31 2.66
CA ASN A 98 -15.69 -7.17 1.59
C ASN A 98 -16.65 -8.36 1.61
N LYS A 99 -17.95 -8.09 1.76
CA LYS A 99 -18.99 -9.13 1.82
C LYS A 99 -19.19 -9.84 0.48
N ASP A 100 -18.75 -9.24 -0.62
CA ASP A 100 -18.88 -9.80 -1.96
C ASP A 100 -17.76 -10.80 -2.29
N CYS A 101 -16.74 -10.91 -1.44
CA CYS A 101 -15.58 -11.78 -1.65
C CYS A 101 -15.28 -12.59 -0.39
N MET A 102 -15.65 -13.87 -0.37
CA MET A 102 -15.46 -14.75 0.79
C MET A 102 -14.06 -15.35 0.79
N LEU A 103 -13.09 -14.61 1.32
CA LEU A 103 -11.69 -15.03 1.39
C LEU A 103 -11.34 -15.62 2.76
N LYS A 104 -10.55 -16.69 2.75
CA LYS A 104 -9.97 -17.28 3.97
C LYS A 104 -8.86 -16.38 4.49
N LEU A 105 -9.00 -15.87 5.71
CA LEU A 105 -7.99 -15.04 6.37
C LEU A 105 -6.61 -15.71 6.42
N SER A 106 -6.55 -17.00 6.73
CA SER A 106 -5.28 -17.76 6.82
C SER A 106 -4.49 -17.69 5.51
N ASP A 107 -5.18 -17.81 4.39
CA ASP A 107 -4.57 -18.00 3.08
C ASP A 107 -4.13 -16.64 2.53
N MET A 108 -4.99 -15.61 2.64
CA MET A 108 -4.63 -14.23 2.32
C MET A 108 -3.46 -13.73 3.18
N ARG A 109 -3.49 -14.01 4.49
CA ARG A 109 -2.42 -13.64 5.42
C ARG A 109 -1.10 -14.29 5.04
N LYS A 110 -1.10 -15.60 4.75
CA LYS A 110 0.10 -16.33 4.31
C LYS A 110 0.65 -15.77 2.99
N ALA A 111 -0.23 -15.52 2.02
CA ALA A 111 0.15 -14.98 0.72
C ALA A 111 0.71 -13.55 0.84
N LEU A 112 0.06 -12.66 1.61
CA LEU A 112 0.54 -11.31 1.91
C LEU A 112 1.93 -11.33 2.55
N PHE A 113 2.09 -12.13 3.62
CA PHE A 113 3.32 -12.17 4.41
C PHE A 113 4.50 -12.64 3.55
N TYR A 114 4.24 -13.63 2.70
CA TYR A 114 5.23 -14.12 1.76
C TYR A 114 5.52 -13.11 0.64
N ALA A 115 4.51 -12.66 -0.10
CA ALA A 115 4.67 -11.81 -1.28
C ALA A 115 5.36 -10.48 -0.94
N PHE A 116 4.96 -9.86 0.17
CA PHE A 116 5.50 -8.58 0.60
C PHE A 116 6.66 -8.71 1.60
N ASN A 117 7.12 -9.94 1.87
CA ASN A 117 8.21 -10.22 2.79
C ASN A 117 8.07 -9.45 4.11
N LEU A 118 6.93 -9.65 4.78
CA LEU A 118 6.63 -8.96 6.03
C LEU A 118 7.46 -9.56 7.17
N CYS A 119 8.19 -8.72 7.91
CA CYS A 119 8.92 -9.13 9.10
C CYS A 119 7.97 -9.32 10.29
N GLU A 120 8.41 -9.99 11.36
CA GLU A 120 7.54 -10.28 12.51
C GLU A 120 6.81 -9.06 13.09
N PRO A 121 7.43 -7.88 13.27
CA PRO A 121 6.71 -6.67 13.66
C PRO A 121 5.60 -6.27 12.68
N GLU A 122 5.85 -6.31 11.36
CA GLU A 122 4.87 -5.95 10.34
C GLU A 122 3.70 -6.95 10.32
N GLN A 123 3.97 -8.25 10.53
CA GLN A 123 2.95 -9.28 10.66
C GLN A 123 2.05 -9.05 11.88
N LYS A 124 2.64 -8.68 13.03
CA LYS A 124 1.89 -8.29 14.23
C LYS A 124 1.03 -7.05 14.00
N VAL A 125 1.56 -6.06 13.27
CA VAL A 125 0.80 -4.86 12.90
C VAL A 125 -0.40 -5.23 12.03
N PHE A 126 -0.24 -6.11 11.04
CA PHE A 126 -1.37 -6.63 10.24
C PHE A 126 -2.42 -7.29 11.13
N ASP A 127 -2.01 -8.19 12.04
CA ASP A 127 -2.95 -8.92 12.91
C ASP A 127 -3.74 -7.96 13.82
N LEU A 128 -3.08 -6.95 14.39
CA LEU A 128 -3.72 -5.93 15.23
C LEU A 128 -4.69 -5.05 14.44
N LEU A 129 -4.28 -4.59 13.25
CA LEU A 129 -5.11 -3.78 12.37
C LEU A 129 -6.35 -4.56 11.89
N TYR A 130 -6.18 -5.83 11.52
CA TYR A 130 -7.29 -6.68 11.14
C TYR A 130 -8.25 -6.92 12.31
N ALA A 131 -7.73 -7.20 13.50
CA ALA A 131 -8.55 -7.35 14.71
C ALA A 131 -9.32 -6.04 15.04
N CYS A 132 -8.67 -4.89 14.88
CA CYS A 132 -9.30 -3.57 15.02
C CYS A 132 -10.45 -3.39 14.02
N GLU A 133 -10.24 -3.71 12.75
CA GLU A 133 -11.30 -3.61 11.74
C GLU A 133 -12.48 -4.57 12.00
N VAL A 134 -12.22 -5.75 12.57
CA VAL A 134 -13.27 -6.72 12.92
C VAL A 134 -14.08 -6.27 14.14
N MET A 135 -13.42 -5.78 15.20
CA MET A 135 -14.06 -5.44 16.47
C MET A 135 -14.56 -4.00 16.55
N TYR A 136 -13.87 -3.07 15.87
CA TYR A 136 -14.03 -1.62 16.00
C TYR A 136 -13.83 -0.92 14.64
N SER A 137 -14.56 -1.36 13.61
CA SER A 137 -14.40 -0.85 12.22
C SER A 137 -14.35 0.68 12.05
N GLY A 138 -15.02 1.44 12.92
CA GLY A 138 -14.96 2.91 12.89
C GLY A 138 -13.58 3.50 13.20
N ASN A 139 -12.71 2.77 13.90
CA ASN A 139 -11.41 3.24 14.37
C ASN A 139 -10.25 2.76 13.49
N PHE A 140 -10.48 1.83 12.56
CA PHE A 140 -9.45 1.32 11.68
C PHE A 140 -8.81 2.41 10.80
N PRO A 141 -9.58 3.32 10.15
CA PRO A 141 -8.97 4.37 9.31
C PRO A 141 -8.00 5.26 10.08
N GLU A 142 -8.37 5.67 11.29
CA GLU A 142 -7.56 6.51 12.17
C GLU A 142 -6.30 5.78 12.63
N LEU A 143 -6.44 4.52 13.09
CA LEU A 143 -5.31 3.71 13.54
C LEU A 143 -4.35 3.41 12.38
N PHE A 144 -4.87 3.08 11.20
CA PHE A 144 -4.06 2.84 10.02
C PHE A 144 -3.31 4.10 9.59
N SER A 145 -3.98 5.25 9.57
CA SER A 145 -3.35 6.54 9.22
C SER A 145 -2.23 6.90 10.19
N SER A 146 -2.40 6.58 11.47
CA SER A 146 -1.37 6.77 12.51
C SER A 146 -0.17 5.86 12.24
N ALA A 147 -0.42 4.62 11.85
CA ALA A 147 0.64 3.69 11.46
C ALA A 147 1.41 4.18 10.22
N VAL A 148 0.74 4.75 9.22
CA VAL A 148 1.39 5.39 8.05
C VAL A 148 2.29 6.53 8.51
N MET A 149 1.80 7.45 9.33
CA MET A 149 2.58 8.60 9.82
C MET A 149 3.85 8.18 10.55
N LYS A 150 3.73 7.20 11.44
CA LYS A 150 4.86 6.70 12.22
C LYS A 150 5.83 5.88 11.37
N TYR A 151 5.32 4.92 10.60
CA TYR A 151 6.15 3.92 9.92
C TYR A 151 6.81 4.45 8.64
N LEU A 152 6.11 5.31 7.90
CA LEU A 152 6.61 5.88 6.65
C LEU A 152 7.34 7.20 6.87
N PHE A 153 6.76 8.10 7.67
CA PHE A 153 7.28 9.47 7.82
C PHE A 153 8.05 9.73 9.12
N GLU A 154 8.08 8.76 10.05
CA GLU A 154 8.74 8.88 11.35
C GLU A 154 8.24 10.10 12.14
N LYS A 155 6.94 10.40 12.01
CA LYS A 155 6.25 11.45 12.75
C LYS A 155 5.42 10.82 13.87
N GLU A 156 5.72 11.19 15.11
CA GLU A 156 4.96 10.76 16.30
C GLU A 156 3.66 11.55 16.46
N GLU A 157 3.61 12.79 15.97
CA GLU A 157 2.42 13.64 16.01
C GLU A 157 2.00 14.02 14.59
N ALA A 158 0.72 13.79 14.30
CA ALA A 158 0.05 14.18 13.07
C ALA A 158 -1.11 15.10 13.44
N ASN A 159 -1.29 16.19 12.71
CA ASN A 159 -2.47 17.03 12.93
C ASN A 159 -3.73 16.35 12.34
N ASN A 160 -4.91 16.73 12.83
CA ASN A 160 -6.18 16.12 12.39
C ASN A 160 -6.42 16.20 10.87
N GLN A 161 -5.89 17.24 10.21
CA GLN A 161 -6.05 17.39 8.76
C GLN A 161 -5.17 16.42 7.97
N GLN A 162 -3.94 16.19 8.41
CA GLN A 162 -3.03 15.19 7.84
C GLN A 162 -3.58 13.78 8.03
N MET A 163 -4.17 13.51 9.20
CA MET A 163 -4.86 12.25 9.47
C MET A 163 -6.02 12.04 8.51
N ALA A 164 -6.94 13.00 8.42
CA ALA A 164 -8.06 12.95 7.48
C ALA A 164 -7.61 12.84 6.02
N PHE A 165 -6.48 13.46 5.66
CA PHE A 165 -5.89 13.34 4.33
C PHE A 165 -5.46 11.89 4.04
N ILE A 166 -4.77 11.24 4.97
CA ILE A 166 -4.34 9.84 4.80
C ILE A 166 -5.55 8.91 4.76
N GLU A 167 -6.56 9.12 5.61
CA GLU A 167 -7.78 8.31 5.58
C GLU A 167 -8.48 8.40 4.22
N ASN A 168 -8.63 9.62 3.70
CA ASN A 168 -9.23 9.85 2.38
C ASN A 168 -8.37 9.25 1.26
N PHE A 169 -7.05 9.39 1.34
CA PHE A 169 -6.12 8.74 0.42
C PHE A 169 -6.32 7.21 0.42
N CYS A 170 -6.29 6.57 1.59
CA CYS A 170 -6.39 5.11 1.71
C CYS A 170 -7.73 4.60 1.19
N TYR A 171 -8.82 5.32 1.46
CA TYR A 171 -10.14 5.01 0.94
C TYR A 171 -10.17 5.07 -0.59
N ASN A 172 -9.73 6.19 -1.19
CA ASN A 172 -9.76 6.36 -2.65
C ASN A 172 -8.80 5.41 -3.37
N SER A 173 -7.62 5.16 -2.79
CA SER A 173 -6.65 4.18 -3.28
C SER A 173 -7.29 2.78 -3.36
N TYR A 174 -7.93 2.31 -2.27
CA TYR A 174 -8.58 1.00 -2.28
C TYR A 174 -9.72 0.92 -3.30
N ILE A 175 -10.59 1.93 -3.37
CA ILE A 175 -11.72 1.91 -4.30
C ILE A 175 -11.23 1.89 -5.75
N THR A 176 -10.21 2.68 -6.08
CA THR A 176 -9.63 2.74 -7.42
C THR A 176 -8.99 1.40 -7.80
N MET A 177 -8.15 0.86 -6.92
CA MET A 177 -7.53 -0.45 -7.09
C MET A 177 -8.58 -1.55 -7.26
N TYR A 178 -9.57 -1.63 -6.36
CA TYR A 178 -10.60 -2.68 -6.39
C TYR A 178 -11.46 -2.60 -7.66
N ASN A 179 -11.79 -1.39 -8.13
CA ASN A 179 -12.52 -1.20 -9.39
C ASN A 179 -11.69 -1.61 -10.60
N SER A 180 -10.38 -1.36 -10.59
CA SER A 180 -9.46 -1.85 -11.62
C SER A 180 -9.40 -3.38 -11.60
N PHE A 181 -9.08 -3.96 -10.43
CA PHE A 181 -8.99 -5.39 -10.19
C PHE A 181 -10.23 -6.17 -10.65
N THR A 182 -11.41 -5.69 -10.29
CA THR A 182 -12.66 -6.36 -10.65
C THR A 182 -12.99 -6.24 -12.14
N LYS A 183 -12.59 -5.18 -12.84
CA LYS A 183 -12.78 -5.09 -14.30
C LYS A 183 -11.99 -6.14 -15.08
N TYR A 184 -10.82 -6.53 -14.57
CA TYR A 184 -9.93 -7.48 -15.24
C TYR A 184 -10.11 -8.93 -14.78
N MET A 185 -10.88 -9.18 -13.71
CA MET A 185 -11.13 -10.54 -13.23
C MET A 185 -12.33 -11.20 -13.90
N SER A 186 -12.10 -12.35 -14.54
CA SER A 186 -13.16 -13.20 -15.08
C SER A 186 -14.08 -13.72 -13.96
N LEU A 187 -15.34 -14.01 -14.29
CA LEU A 187 -16.32 -14.58 -13.34
C LEU A 187 -15.81 -15.89 -12.70
N GLU A 188 -15.03 -16.67 -13.45
CA GLU A 188 -14.47 -17.96 -13.06
C GLU A 188 -13.36 -17.82 -12.00
N GLN A 189 -12.51 -16.80 -12.09
CA GLN A 189 -11.51 -16.47 -11.07
C GLN A 189 -12.14 -15.95 -9.77
N ARG A 190 -13.28 -15.22 -9.86
CA ARG A 190 -14.06 -14.81 -8.69
C ARG A 190 -14.67 -16.01 -7.96
N LEU A 191 -15.10 -17.03 -8.71
CA LEU A 191 -15.66 -18.27 -8.18
C LEU A 191 -14.57 -19.20 -7.61
N GLN A 192 -13.37 -19.24 -8.18
CA GLN A 192 -12.22 -19.96 -7.61
C GLN A 192 -11.74 -19.36 -6.28
N GLY A 193 -11.94 -18.06 -6.06
CA GLY A 193 -11.75 -17.42 -4.75
C GLY A 193 -12.68 -17.93 -3.64
N ALA A 194 -13.63 -18.83 -3.94
CA ALA A 194 -14.56 -19.44 -3.00
C ALA A 194 -14.33 -20.95 -2.73
N VAL A 195 -13.27 -21.56 -3.26
CA VAL A 195 -12.97 -23.00 -3.06
C VAL A 195 -11.60 -23.20 -2.40
#